data_AF-L8N0T8-F1
#
_entry.id   AF-L8N0T8-F1
#
_cell.length_a   1.000
_cell.length_b   1.000
_cell.length_c   1.000
_cell.angle_alpha   90.00
_cell.angle_beta   90.00
_cell.angle_gamma   90.00
#
_symmetry.space_group_name_H-M   'P 1'
#
loop_
_entity.id
_entity.type
_entity.pdbx_description
1 polymer ?
#
loop_
_entity_poly.entity_id
_entity_poly.type
_entity_poly.pdbx_seq_one_letter_code
_entity_poly.pdbx_strand_id
1 'polypeptide(L)'
;MGYLTVISETGFPHAACLFEYAEVKTWCGFKPKIPKFPAFWGYVDRSDRGIYIKKSIRFEIPDRTLQKAISILEDKYTDHWYAIWFGIDCIDFAIEAAKLCELRIPEQKKLFPCELIHDLQKLNF
;
A
#
# COMPACT_ATOMS: atom_id res chain seq x y z
N MET A 1 2.79 7.54 -18.66
CA MET A 1 2.44 6.19 -18.20
C MET A 1 3.37 5.87 -17.04
N GLY A 2 2.83 5.29 -15.99
CA GLY A 2 3.50 5.18 -14.70
C GLY A 2 3.33 3.80 -14.13
N TYR A 3 3.73 3.64 -12.87
CA TYR A 3 3.72 2.37 -12.19
C TYR A 3 3.24 2.47 -10.75
N LEU A 4 2.39 1.52 -10.38
CA LEU A 4 2.15 1.18 -8.99
C LEU A 4 3.02 -0.03 -8.65
N THR A 5 3.91 0.11 -7.68
CA THR A 5 4.60 -1.02 -7.08
C THR A 5 4.06 -1.26 -5.68
N VAL A 6 3.50 -2.44 -5.43
CA VAL A 6 3.08 -2.87 -4.08
C VAL A 6 4.20 -3.71 -3.49
N ILE A 7 4.57 -3.44 -2.25
CA ILE A 7 5.66 -4.15 -1.56
C ILE A 7 5.18 -4.80 -0.26
N SER A 8 5.91 -5.82 0.15
CA SER A 8 5.92 -6.33 1.53
C SER A 8 7.31 -6.13 2.11
N GLU A 9 7.39 -5.81 3.41
CA GLU A 9 8.65 -5.45 4.07
C GLU A 9 9.37 -6.62 4.77
N THR A 10 10.68 -6.47 4.95
CA THR A 10 11.55 -7.32 5.76
C THR A 10 11.50 -6.91 7.23
N GLY A 11 11.56 -7.89 8.14
CA GLY A 11 11.55 -7.63 9.59
C GLY A 11 10.12 -7.52 10.12
N PHE A 12 9.56 -6.30 10.17
CA PHE A 12 8.18 -6.09 10.60
C PHE A 12 7.21 -6.28 9.42
N PRO A 13 6.21 -7.19 9.51
CA PRO A 13 5.25 -7.37 8.43
C PRO A 13 4.50 -6.08 8.13
N HIS A 14 4.83 -5.45 7.00
CA HIS A 14 4.19 -4.23 6.54
C HIS A 14 4.00 -4.26 5.02
N ALA A 15 2.91 -3.64 4.55
CA ALA A 15 2.67 -3.40 3.13
C ALA A 15 2.77 -1.90 2.84
N ALA A 16 3.37 -1.53 1.72
CA ALA A 16 3.43 -0.15 1.25
C ALA A 16 3.35 -0.11 -0.28
N CYS A 17 3.11 1.08 -0.80
CA CYS A 17 3.00 1.33 -2.23
C CYS A 17 4.02 2.37 -2.66
N LEU A 18 4.59 2.17 -3.83
CA LEU A 18 5.37 3.16 -4.54
C LEU A 18 4.62 3.56 -5.80
N PHE A 19 4.36 4.85 -5.93
CA PHE A 19 3.75 5.45 -7.11
C PHE A 19 4.84 6.16 -7.91
N GLU A 20 5.05 5.74 -9.14
CA GLU A 20 6.00 6.33 -10.08
C GLU A 20 5.22 6.87 -11.28
N TYR A 21 5.21 8.18 -11.49
CA TYR A 21 4.55 8.80 -12.65
C TYR A 21 5.28 10.08 -13.05
N ALA A 22 5.39 10.33 -14.35
CA ALA A 22 6.26 11.37 -14.88
C ALA A 22 7.67 11.29 -14.24
N GLU A 23 8.13 12.35 -13.59
CA GLU A 23 9.41 12.40 -12.86
C GLU A 23 9.24 12.26 -11.34
N VAL A 24 8.04 11.89 -10.87
CA VAL A 24 7.69 11.79 -9.45
C VAL A 24 7.77 10.34 -9.00
N LYS A 25 8.44 10.12 -7.86
CA LYS A 25 8.48 8.86 -7.12
C LYS A 25 8.03 9.10 -5.70
N THR A 26 6.86 8.57 -5.34
CA THR A 26 6.25 8.77 -4.02
C THR A 26 5.97 7.44 -3.36
N TRP A 27 6.59 7.21 -2.20
CA TRP A 27 6.20 6.14 -1.30
C TRP A 27 4.96 6.56 -0.52
N CYS A 28 4.04 5.61 -0.32
CA CYS A 28 2.92 5.76 0.60
C CYS A 28 2.70 4.43 1.34
N GLY A 29 2.63 4.47 2.68
CA GLY A 29 2.23 3.33 3.49
C GLY A 29 1.47 3.77 4.73
N PHE A 30 0.47 3.00 5.17
CA PHE A 30 -0.33 3.38 6.34
C PHE A 30 0.20 2.80 7.63
N LYS A 31 0.62 3.66 8.56
CA LYS A 31 1.29 3.26 9.81
C LYS A 31 0.65 3.90 11.03
N PRO A 32 0.75 3.27 12.22
CA PRO A 32 0.39 3.92 13.48
C PRO A 32 1.38 5.07 13.80
N LYS A 33 0.89 6.19 14.33
CA LYS A 33 1.72 7.33 14.76
C LYS A 33 2.72 6.92 15.86
N ILE A 34 2.37 5.93 16.68
CA ILE A 34 3.30 5.29 17.62
C ILE A 34 3.92 4.07 16.93
N PRO A 35 5.25 4.03 16.69
CA PRO A 35 5.89 2.92 16.02
C PRO A 35 5.63 1.58 16.71
N LYS A 36 5.34 0.55 15.88
CA LYS A 36 5.09 -0.84 16.32
C LYS A 36 3.89 -1.03 17.27
N PHE A 37 3.06 -0.01 17.43
CA PHE A 37 1.84 -0.13 18.23
C PHE A 37 0.72 -0.78 17.39
N PRO A 38 0.05 -1.83 17.89
CA PRO A 38 -0.88 -2.61 17.08
C PRO A 38 -2.18 -1.88 16.77
N ALA A 39 -2.55 -0.87 17.57
CA ALA A 39 -3.71 -0.04 17.34
C ALA A 39 -3.49 1.39 17.86
N PHE A 40 -3.55 2.39 16.98
CA PHE A 40 -3.42 3.80 17.32
C PHE A 40 -3.89 4.69 16.15
N TRP A 41 -4.01 6.00 16.35
CA TRP A 41 -4.16 6.92 15.23
C TRP A 41 -3.04 6.73 14.21
N GLY A 42 -3.41 6.56 12.96
CA GLY A 42 -2.51 6.30 11.86
C GLY A 42 -2.16 7.55 11.06
N TYR A 43 -1.24 7.38 10.12
CA TYR A 43 -0.84 8.39 9.14
C TYR A 43 -0.31 7.70 7.87
N VAL A 44 -0.29 8.45 6.76
CA VAL A 44 0.37 8.02 5.52
C VAL A 44 1.84 8.38 5.61
N ASP A 45 2.69 7.36 5.74
CA ASP A 45 4.14 7.48 5.71
C ASP A 45 4.64 7.58 4.27
N ARG A 46 5.47 8.60 4.02
CA ARG A 46 6.12 8.85 2.73
C ARG A 46 7.63 8.59 2.74
N SER A 47 8.16 8.02 3.83
CA SER A 47 9.58 7.68 3.94
C SER A 47 10.01 6.67 2.87
N ASP A 48 11.27 6.75 2.42
CA ASP A 48 11.79 5.78 1.46
C ASP A 48 11.80 4.37 2.07
N ARG A 49 11.14 3.42 1.38
CA ARG A 49 11.00 2.04 1.82
C ARG A 49 11.97 1.07 1.12
N GLY A 50 12.83 1.57 0.22
CA GLY A 50 13.67 0.75 -0.66
C GLY A 50 14.49 -0.32 0.06
N ILE A 51 15.11 0.03 1.19
CA ILE A 51 15.95 -0.90 1.98
C ILE A 51 15.16 -2.01 2.69
N TYR A 52 13.84 -1.88 2.80
CA TYR A 52 12.99 -2.81 3.52
C TYR A 52 12.25 -3.78 2.59
N ILE A 53 12.42 -3.70 1.27
CA ILE A 53 11.63 -4.52 0.33
C ILE A 53 11.99 -6.00 0.47
N LYS A 54 11.02 -6.83 0.88
CA LYS A 54 11.12 -8.30 0.92
C LYS A 54 10.60 -8.93 -0.36
N LYS A 55 9.41 -8.52 -0.79
CA LYS A 55 8.78 -8.89 -2.07
C LYS A 55 8.08 -7.66 -2.64
N SER A 56 8.00 -7.60 -3.96
CA SER A 56 7.31 -6.52 -4.65
C SER A 56 6.63 -7.04 -5.91
N ILE A 57 5.59 -6.34 -6.34
CA ILE A 57 4.99 -6.49 -7.66
C ILE A 57 4.68 -5.12 -8.25
N ARG A 58 4.85 -4.99 -9.56
CA ARG A 58 4.76 -3.74 -10.29
C ARG A 58 3.72 -3.85 -11.41
N PHE A 59 2.87 -2.84 -11.52
CA PHE A 59 1.81 -2.75 -12.52
C PHE A 59 1.93 -1.43 -13.27
N GLU A 60 1.75 -1.45 -14.59
CA GLU A 60 1.70 -0.26 -15.43
C GLU A 60 0.31 0.38 -15.33
N ILE A 61 0.26 1.65 -14.94
CA ILE A 61 -0.98 2.37 -14.63
C ILE A 61 -0.93 3.78 -15.23
N PRO A 62 -2.04 4.31 -15.79
CA PRO A 62 -2.08 5.68 -16.27
C PRO A 62 -1.73 6.71 -15.18
N ASP A 63 -0.91 7.70 -15.53
CA ASP A 63 -0.42 8.73 -14.59
C ASP A 63 -1.56 9.43 -13.86
N ARG A 64 -2.65 9.75 -14.58
CA ARG A 64 -3.85 10.37 -14.01
C ARG A 64 -4.50 9.53 -12.91
N THR A 65 -4.46 8.20 -13.06
CA THR A 65 -5.05 7.26 -12.10
C THR A 65 -4.17 7.17 -10.86
N LEU A 66 -2.85 7.13 -11.03
CA LEU A 66 -1.88 7.15 -9.92
C LEU A 66 -2.01 8.43 -9.09
N GLN A 67 -2.06 9.60 -9.73
CA GLN A 67 -2.21 10.89 -9.05
C GLN A 67 -3.50 10.95 -8.23
N LYS A 68 -4.63 10.52 -8.84
CA LYS A 68 -5.93 10.47 -8.15
C LYS A 68 -5.90 9.48 -6.98
N ALA A 69 -5.26 8.33 -7.14
CA ALA A 69 -5.16 7.32 -6.09
C ALA A 69 -4.43 7.85 -4.86
N ILE A 70 -3.30 8.56 -5.05
CA ILE A 70 -2.56 9.16 -3.92
C ILE A 70 -3.45 10.12 -3.14
N SER A 71 -4.10 11.07 -3.82
CA SER A 71 -4.98 12.06 -3.15
C SER A 71 -6.08 11.38 -2.33
N ILE A 72 -6.77 10.38 -2.90
CA ILE A 72 -7.84 9.66 -2.20
C ILE A 72 -7.30 8.89 -0.99
N LEU A 73 -6.15 8.23 -1.14
CA LEU A 73 -5.53 7.49 -0.04
C LEU A 73 -5.10 8.42 1.09
N GLU A 74 -4.52 9.57 0.77
CA GLU A 74 -4.13 10.56 1.78
C GLU A 74 -5.33 11.11 2.53
N ASP A 75 -6.36 11.53 1.83
CA ASP A 75 -7.57 12.06 2.47
C ASP A 75 -8.27 11.01 3.34
N LYS A 76 -8.28 9.74 2.89
CA LYS A 76 -8.96 8.65 3.60
C LYS A 76 -8.21 8.14 4.83
N TYR A 77 -6.88 8.05 4.74
CA TYR A 77 -6.05 7.40 5.76
C TYR A 77 -5.35 8.39 6.70
N THR A 78 -5.29 9.67 6.37
CA THR A 78 -4.84 10.70 7.30
C THR A 78 -5.80 10.75 8.49
N ASP A 79 -5.24 10.68 9.70
CA ASP A 79 -5.98 10.65 10.96
C ASP A 79 -7.02 9.52 11.04
N HIS A 80 -6.84 8.42 10.29
CA HIS A 80 -7.65 7.23 10.46
C HIS A 80 -7.10 6.34 11.59
N TRP A 81 -7.96 5.59 12.28
CA TRP A 81 -7.50 4.64 13.28
C TRP A 81 -6.83 3.43 12.62
N TYR A 82 -5.53 3.25 12.86
CA TYR A 82 -4.79 2.06 12.47
C TYR A 82 -5.06 0.95 13.47
N ALA A 83 -5.41 -0.25 13.02
CA ALA A 83 -5.54 -1.44 13.86
C ALA A 83 -5.27 -2.73 13.07
N ILE A 84 -4.28 -3.51 13.50
CA ILE A 84 -4.00 -4.82 12.92
C ILE A 84 -5.12 -5.80 13.32
N TRP A 85 -5.46 -6.76 12.44
CA TRP A 85 -6.42 -7.86 12.63
C TRP A 85 -7.90 -7.45 12.64
N PHE A 86 -8.27 -6.45 13.44
CA PHE A 86 -9.67 -6.11 13.72
C PHE A 86 -10.10 -4.76 13.13
N GLY A 87 -9.25 -4.12 12.32
CA GLY A 87 -9.56 -2.86 11.69
C GLY A 87 -8.75 -2.61 10.43
N ILE A 88 -8.62 -1.33 10.12
CA ILE A 88 -7.92 -0.85 8.93
C ILE A 88 -6.42 -0.86 9.21
N ASP A 89 -5.65 -1.49 8.33
CA ASP A 89 -4.19 -1.58 8.43
C ASP A 89 -3.49 -1.34 7.08
N CYS A 90 -2.19 -1.63 7.05
CA CYS A 90 -1.37 -1.43 5.86
C CYS A 90 -1.77 -2.34 4.68
N ILE A 91 -2.37 -3.50 4.93
CA ILE A 91 -2.85 -4.40 3.87
C ILE A 91 -4.10 -3.79 3.25
N ASP A 92 -5.02 -3.23 4.05
CA ASP A 92 -6.18 -2.50 3.51
C ASP A 92 -5.75 -1.31 2.66
N PHE A 93 -4.73 -0.57 3.12
CA PHE A 93 -4.16 0.53 2.36
C PHE A 93 -3.66 0.08 0.99
N ALA A 94 -2.88 -1.01 0.94
CA ALA A 94 -2.35 -1.54 -0.31
C ALA A 94 -3.44 -2.12 -1.23
N ILE A 95 -4.45 -2.78 -0.67
CA ILE A 95 -5.62 -3.26 -1.41
C ILE A 95 -6.39 -2.08 -2.01
N GLU A 96 -6.61 -1.02 -1.24
CA GLU A 96 -7.30 0.18 -1.72
C GLU A 96 -6.51 0.88 -2.83
N ALA A 97 -5.18 0.99 -2.68
CA ALA A 97 -4.31 1.51 -3.72
C ALA A 97 -4.45 0.71 -5.03
N ALA A 98 -4.46 -0.63 -4.94
CA ALA A 98 -4.66 -1.51 -6.09
C ALA A 98 -6.05 -1.31 -6.73
N LYS A 99 -7.12 -1.22 -5.91
CA LYS A 99 -8.50 -0.94 -6.38
C LYS A 99 -8.60 0.40 -7.11
N LEU A 100 -8.03 1.46 -6.55
CA LEU A 100 -8.03 2.79 -7.14
C LEU A 100 -7.26 2.84 -8.46
N CYS A 101 -6.31 1.91 -8.64
CA CYS A 101 -5.59 1.67 -9.87
C CYS A 101 -6.27 0.64 -10.80
N GLU A 102 -7.55 0.33 -10.56
CA GLU A 102 -8.37 -0.56 -11.39
C GLU A 102 -7.86 -2.00 -11.49
N LEU A 103 -7.03 -2.43 -10.52
CA LEU A 103 -6.53 -3.80 -10.44
C LEU A 103 -7.55 -4.72 -9.78
N ARG A 104 -7.52 -6.00 -10.17
CA ARG A 104 -8.25 -7.05 -9.45
C ARG A 104 -7.59 -7.30 -8.10
N ILE A 105 -8.42 -7.41 -7.07
CA ILE A 105 -8.01 -7.59 -5.68
C ILE A 105 -8.59 -8.86 -5.08
N PRO A 106 -7.92 -9.49 -4.09
CA PRO A 106 -8.44 -10.68 -3.44
C PRO A 106 -9.76 -10.40 -2.70
N GLU A 107 -10.71 -11.33 -2.79
CA GLU A 107 -12.00 -11.24 -2.08
C GLU A 107 -11.84 -11.22 -0.56
N GLN A 108 -10.82 -11.92 -0.07
CA GLN A 108 -10.50 -12.01 1.35
C GLN A 108 -9.17 -11.34 1.64
N LYS A 109 -9.18 -10.42 2.61
CA LYS A 109 -7.97 -9.80 3.14
C LYS A 109 -7.06 -10.87 3.74
N LYS A 110 -5.77 -10.81 3.38
CA LYS A 110 -4.74 -11.68 3.96
C LYS A 110 -4.20 -11.10 5.25
N LEU A 111 -3.64 -11.99 6.07
CA LEU A 111 -3.01 -11.58 7.33
C LEU A 111 -1.59 -11.06 7.10
N PHE A 112 -0.88 -11.60 6.10
CA PHE A 112 0.50 -11.23 5.84
C PHE A 112 0.66 -10.44 4.53
N PRO A 113 1.41 -9.32 4.54
CA PRO A 113 1.69 -8.52 3.34
C PRO A 113 2.28 -9.32 2.17
N CYS A 114 3.12 -10.32 2.43
CA CYS A 114 3.72 -11.13 1.36
C CYS A 114 2.71 -12.00 0.61
N GLU A 115 1.59 -12.37 1.25
CA GLU A 115 0.50 -13.11 0.61
C GLU A 115 -0.29 -12.20 -0.32
N LEU A 116 -0.49 -10.92 0.07
CA LEU A 116 -1.10 -9.92 -0.80
C LEU A 116 -0.31 -9.77 -2.12
N ILE A 117 1.03 -9.73 -2.07
CA ILE A 117 1.86 -9.65 -3.29
C ILE A 117 1.59 -10.84 -4.22
N HIS A 118 1.47 -12.05 -3.65
CA HIS A 118 1.19 -13.26 -4.42
C HIS A 118 -0.21 -13.25 -5.04
N ASP A 119 -1.23 -12.81 -4.28
CA ASP A 119 -2.59 -12.72 -4.79
C ASP A 119 -2.71 -11.68 -5.91
N LEU A 120 -2.13 -10.49 -5.73
CA LEU A 120 -2.11 -9.46 -6.76
C LEU A 120 -1.42 -9.95 -8.03
N GLN A 121 -0.35 -10.75 -7.90
CA GLN A 121 0.31 -11.39 -9.04
C GLN A 121 -0.63 -12.34 -9.77
N LYS A 122 -1.27 -13.26 -9.05
CA LYS A 122 -2.13 -14.28 -9.63
C LYS A 122 -3.39 -13.71 -10.30
N LEU A 123 -3.88 -12.57 -9.83
CA LEU A 123 -5.14 -12.00 -10.31
C LEU A 123 -4.99 -11.09 -11.55
N ASN A 124 -3.79 -10.55 -11.78
CA ASN A 124 -3.55 -9.50 -12.78
C ASN A 124 -2.49 -9.88 -13.84
N PHE A 125 -2.01 -11.12 -13.83
CA PHE A 125 -1.16 -11.74 -14.85
C PHE A 125 -1.77 -13.09 -15.25
#